data_AF-A0A8H4XU67-F1
#
_entry.id   AF-A0A8H4XU67-F1
#
_cell.length_a   1.000
_cell.length_b   1.000
_cell.length_c   1.000
_cell.angle_alpha   90.00
_cell.angle_beta   90.00
_cell.angle_gamma   90.00
#
_symmetry.space_group_name_H-M   'P 1'
#
loop_
_entity.id
_entity.type
_entity.pdbx_description
1 polymer ?
#
loop_
_entity_poly.entity_id
_entity_poly.type
_entity_poly.pdbx_seq_one_letter_code
_entity_poly.pdbx_strand_id
1 'polypeptide(L)'
;MQTGKGFTIGTDLDLRQSILQGYERHTRRRSDSQDEETARAAKRQRHYVLPQLKIIALTNDAVATLLSLSYSIKSYPNSRVAMGIVLDEGCNATIPMTLSDLHPSKGRNILSQESTAAQTLVSTEWTLHSASAPLREHGILTKWDLQLDARSARPGFQPLEYMTGGRYIGELIRIICNDYFVNVLDIAEKYLPAPLVQPYALRTETIISIISAQLPLQTLAHTLNHVQTTTAGGGNRNFLPPPPYPAEWSWTIETANALREIAQAVQTRSAALVAAATVGLLASNHEVSLRDPNAPSSFSSSQFSIETQFL
;
A
#
# COMPACT_ATOMS: atom_id res chain seq x y z
N MET A 1 8.58 -9.76 18.54
CA MET A 1 8.62 -8.69 17.51
C MET A 1 7.26 -8.72 16.82
N GLN A 2 6.44 -7.68 16.93
CA GLN A 2 5.10 -7.66 16.34
C GLN A 2 5.21 -7.62 14.81
N THR A 3 4.78 -8.70 14.16
CA THR A 3 4.76 -8.86 12.71
C THR A 3 3.39 -8.45 12.15
N GLY A 4 3.33 -7.44 11.30
CA GLY A 4 2.14 -7.12 10.49
C GLY A 4 1.40 -5.81 10.79
N LYS A 5 0.66 -5.36 9.77
CA LYS A 5 -0.18 -4.16 9.74
C LYS A 5 -1.48 -4.43 10.50
N GLY A 6 -1.85 -3.57 11.44
CA GLY A 6 -3.20 -3.56 12.05
C GLY A 6 -3.53 -4.63 13.08
N PHE A 7 -2.77 -5.72 13.19
CA PHE A 7 -2.98 -6.71 14.24
C PHE A 7 -1.95 -6.55 15.35
N THR A 8 -2.41 -6.03 16.49
CA THR A 8 -1.69 -6.17 17.77
C THR A 8 -1.80 -7.62 18.23
N ILE A 9 -1.17 -8.55 17.51
CA ILE A 9 -1.13 -9.95 17.92
C ILE A 9 -0.12 -10.05 19.07
N GLY A 10 -0.61 -9.85 20.28
CA GLY A 10 0.10 -10.26 21.48
C GLY A 10 0.01 -11.77 21.57
N THR A 11 1.13 -12.47 21.43
CA THR A 11 1.31 -13.94 21.53
C THR A 11 0.95 -14.77 20.29
N ASP A 12 1.35 -16.05 20.32
CA ASP A 12 1.23 -17.06 19.27
C ASP A 12 -0.25 -17.39 18.98
N LEU A 13 -0.90 -16.48 18.26
CA LEU A 13 -2.33 -16.58 17.96
C LEU A 13 -2.57 -17.59 16.85
N ASP A 14 -3.33 -18.64 17.15
CA ASP A 14 -3.86 -19.54 16.14
C ASP A 14 -4.92 -18.81 15.30
N LEU A 15 -4.46 -18.20 14.20
CA LEU A 15 -5.30 -17.49 13.24
C LEU A 15 -6.34 -18.41 12.62
N ARG A 16 -6.01 -19.69 12.38
CA ARG A 16 -6.95 -20.67 11.82
C ARG A 16 -8.11 -20.87 12.78
N GLN A 17 -7.83 -21.13 14.05
CA GLN A 17 -8.87 -21.31 15.05
C GLN A 17 -9.70 -20.04 15.24
N SER A 18 -9.06 -18.87 15.24
CA SER A 18 -9.74 -17.58 15.38
C SER A 18 -10.74 -17.32 14.24
N ILE A 19 -10.35 -17.61 13.00
CA ILE A 19 -11.24 -17.47 11.83
C ILE A 19 -12.39 -18.48 11.90
N LEU A 20 -12.11 -19.74 12.25
CA LEU A 20 -13.15 -20.78 12.40
C LEU A 20 -14.16 -20.40 13.48
N GLN A 21 -13.72 -19.94 14.65
CA GLN A 21 -14.59 -19.51 15.75
C GLN A 21 -15.50 -18.34 15.36
N GLY A 22 -14.98 -17.38 14.59
CA GLY A 22 -15.79 -16.27 14.06
C GLY A 22 -16.87 -16.77 13.10
N TYR A 23 -16.52 -17.71 12.22
CA TYR A 23 -17.42 -18.26 11.22
C TYR A 23 -18.48 -19.20 11.80
N GLU A 24 -18.12 -20.06 12.76
CA GLU A 24 -19.01 -21.03 13.41
C GLU A 24 -20.22 -20.38 14.10
N ARG A 25 -20.11 -19.12 14.53
CA ARG A 25 -21.25 -18.35 15.08
C ARG A 25 -22.41 -18.20 14.09
N HIS A 26 -22.12 -18.31 12.79
CA HIS A 26 -23.08 -18.17 11.70
C HIS A 26 -23.49 -19.51 11.06
N THR A 27 -22.96 -20.64 11.55
CA THR A 27 -23.32 -21.99 11.09
C THR A 27 -24.31 -22.70 12.03
N ARG A 28 -24.53 -22.19 13.26
CA ARG A 28 -25.46 -22.79 14.25
C ARG A 28 -26.92 -22.59 13.85
N ARG A 29 -27.70 -23.67 13.87
CA ARG A 29 -29.15 -23.64 13.65
C ARG A 29 -29.91 -23.20 14.91
N ARG A 30 -31.06 -22.58 14.68
CA ARG A 30 -32.03 -22.04 15.66
C ARG A 30 -32.57 -23.05 16.68
N SER A 31 -32.22 -24.35 16.59
CA SER A 31 -32.74 -25.44 17.42
C SER A 31 -31.85 -25.85 18.60
N ASP A 32 -30.62 -25.33 18.69
CA ASP A 32 -29.63 -25.81 19.67
C ASP A 32 -29.51 -24.93 20.92
N SER A 33 -30.33 -23.89 21.05
CA SER A 33 -30.38 -23.01 22.23
C SER A 33 -31.61 -23.31 23.07
N GLN A 34 -31.43 -23.90 24.26
CA GLN A 34 -32.49 -24.12 25.27
C GLN A 34 -32.87 -22.84 26.05
N ASP A 35 -32.24 -21.69 25.77
CA ASP A 35 -32.44 -20.46 26.53
C ASP A 35 -33.42 -19.49 25.86
N GLU A 36 -34.60 -19.31 26.48
CA GLU A 36 -35.72 -18.49 25.99
C GLU A 36 -35.38 -16.99 25.79
N GLU A 37 -34.37 -16.47 26.48
CA GLU A 37 -33.98 -15.05 26.40
C GLU A 37 -33.30 -14.71 25.06
N THR A 38 -32.55 -15.67 24.50
CA THR A 38 -31.88 -15.55 23.18
C THR A 38 -32.89 -15.62 22.02
N ALA A 39 -34.06 -16.23 22.25
CA ALA A 39 -35.08 -16.42 21.22
C ALA A 39 -35.77 -15.13 20.80
N ARG A 40 -35.82 -14.10 21.66
CA ARG A 40 -36.42 -12.78 21.36
C ARG A 40 -35.51 -11.91 20.49
N ALA A 41 -34.20 -11.96 20.69
CA ALA A 41 -33.23 -11.27 19.82
C ALA A 41 -33.15 -11.91 18.42
N ALA A 42 -33.33 -13.23 18.33
CA ALA A 42 -33.23 -14.01 17.10
C ALA A 42 -34.42 -13.89 16.12
N LYS A 43 -35.53 -13.24 16.48
CA LYS A 43 -36.71 -13.10 15.60
C LYS A 43 -36.54 -12.08 14.46
N ARG A 44 -35.50 -11.22 14.51
CA ARG A 44 -35.30 -10.15 13.52
C ARG A 44 -34.32 -10.46 12.38
N GLN A 45 -33.59 -11.58 12.42
CA GLN A 45 -32.62 -11.90 11.37
C GLN A 45 -32.94 -13.24 10.70
N ARG A 46 -33.46 -13.17 9.47
CA ARG A 46 -33.43 -14.28 8.52
C ARG A 46 -31.97 -14.51 8.10
N HIS A 47 -31.17 -15.10 8.99
CA HIS A 47 -29.83 -15.53 8.63
C HIS A 47 -29.92 -16.90 7.95
N TYR A 48 -29.58 -16.93 6.66
CA TYR A 48 -29.23 -18.16 5.97
C TYR A 48 -28.09 -18.83 6.75
N VAL A 49 -28.28 -20.09 7.12
CA VAL A 49 -27.22 -20.90 7.74
C VAL A 49 -26.08 -20.99 6.73
N LEU A 50 -24.90 -20.49 7.10
CA LEU A 50 -23.74 -20.56 6.22
C LEU A 50 -23.23 -22.02 6.13
N PRO A 51 -22.69 -22.46 4.98
CA PRO A 51 -22.13 -23.80 4.82
C PRO A 51 -20.93 -24.01 5.75
N GLN A 52 -20.47 -25.26 5.96
CA GLN A 52 -19.20 -25.46 6.66
C GLN A 52 -18.01 -25.09 5.76
N LEU A 53 -16.98 -24.46 6.32
CA LEU A 53 -15.74 -24.12 5.61
C LEU A 53 -14.57 -24.98 6.10
N LYS A 54 -13.72 -25.39 5.15
CA LYS A 54 -12.41 -25.99 5.43
C LYS A 54 -11.32 -25.00 5.03
N ILE A 55 -10.65 -24.40 6.00
CA ILE A 55 -9.49 -23.53 5.76
C ILE A 55 -8.28 -24.42 5.44
N ILE A 56 -7.78 -24.34 4.20
CA ILE A 56 -6.65 -25.13 3.70
C ILE A 56 -5.36 -24.31 3.54
N ALA A 57 -5.47 -22.99 3.41
CA ALA A 57 -4.34 -22.10 3.24
C ALA A 57 -4.69 -20.71 3.78
N LEU A 58 -3.68 -20.01 4.29
CA LEU A 58 -3.69 -18.59 4.61
C LEU A 58 -2.52 -17.97 3.88
N THR A 59 -2.74 -16.87 3.16
CA THR A 59 -1.70 -16.26 2.33
C THR A 59 -1.75 -14.75 2.42
N ASN A 60 -0.61 -14.12 2.15
CA ASN A 60 -0.53 -12.67 2.00
C ASN A 60 -1.17 -12.25 0.65
N ASP A 61 -1.74 -11.05 0.60
CA ASP A 61 -2.38 -10.46 -0.57
C ASP A 61 -1.44 -10.36 -1.80
N ALA A 62 -0.19 -9.91 -1.63
CA ALA A 62 0.79 -9.88 -2.72
C ALA A 62 1.15 -11.27 -3.23
N VAL A 63 1.15 -12.28 -2.36
CA VAL A 63 1.29 -13.69 -2.78
C VAL A 63 0.09 -14.14 -3.60
N ALA A 64 -1.13 -13.82 -3.16
CA ALA A 64 -2.35 -14.14 -3.91
C ALA A 64 -2.38 -13.43 -5.28
N THR A 65 -1.92 -12.18 -5.35
CA THR A 65 -1.77 -11.41 -6.59
C THR A 65 -0.83 -12.12 -7.57
N LEU A 66 0.35 -12.54 -7.11
CA LEU A 66 1.31 -13.28 -7.94
C LEU A 66 0.70 -14.60 -8.45
N LEU A 67 0.08 -15.39 -7.56
CA LEU A 67 -0.49 -16.69 -7.91
C LEU A 67 -1.66 -16.57 -8.89
N SER A 68 -2.55 -15.59 -8.69
CA SER A 68 -3.69 -15.34 -9.56
C SER A 68 -3.24 -14.98 -10.99
N LEU A 69 -2.24 -14.11 -11.11
CA LEU A 69 -1.65 -13.77 -12.41
C LEU A 69 -0.91 -14.95 -13.03
N SER A 70 -0.13 -15.70 -12.23
CA SER A 70 0.61 -16.87 -12.71
C SER A 70 -0.31 -17.96 -13.24
N TYR A 71 -1.49 -18.11 -12.64
CA TYR A 71 -2.51 -19.05 -13.11
C TYR A 71 -3.23 -18.55 -14.37
N SER A 72 -3.49 -17.24 -14.45
CA SER A 72 -4.27 -16.62 -15.54
C SER A 72 -3.44 -16.45 -16.82
N ILE A 73 -2.16 -16.14 -16.67
CA ILE A 73 -1.22 -16.02 -17.79
C ILE A 73 -0.85 -17.44 -18.24
N LYS A 74 -1.72 -18.03 -19.06
CA LYS A 74 -1.38 -19.24 -19.81
C LYS A 74 -0.33 -18.89 -20.87
N SER A 75 0.89 -19.39 -20.66
CA SER A 75 1.67 -19.99 -21.75
C SER A 75 1.91 -19.10 -22.99
N TYR A 76 2.22 -17.81 -22.83
CA TYR A 76 3.01 -17.18 -23.88
C TYR A 76 4.41 -17.79 -23.81
N PRO A 77 4.96 -18.33 -24.92
CA PRO A 77 6.35 -18.79 -24.93
C PRO A 77 7.23 -17.62 -24.50
N ASN A 78 8.06 -17.86 -23.48
CA ASN A 78 8.97 -16.87 -22.87
C ASN A 78 8.29 -15.77 -22.01
N SER A 79 7.11 -16.02 -21.44
CA SER A 79 6.51 -15.13 -20.44
C SER A 79 6.29 -15.84 -19.11
N ARG A 80 6.63 -15.17 -18.01
CA ARG A 80 6.33 -15.59 -16.63
C ARG A 80 6.01 -14.38 -15.76
N VAL A 81 5.27 -14.62 -14.67
CA VAL A 81 5.09 -13.61 -13.63
C VAL A 81 6.32 -13.62 -12.72
N ALA A 82 7.13 -12.57 -12.80
CA ALA A 82 8.35 -12.45 -12.00
C ALA A 82 8.09 -11.92 -10.59
N MET A 83 7.06 -11.10 -10.39
CA MET A 83 6.77 -10.44 -9.10
C MET A 83 5.29 -10.09 -9.00
N GLY A 84 4.74 -10.19 -7.79
CA GLY A 84 3.45 -9.62 -7.41
C GLY A 84 3.68 -8.39 -6.55
N ILE A 85 3.09 -7.25 -6.93
CA ILE A 85 3.20 -5.99 -6.18
C ILE A 85 1.79 -5.54 -5.81
N VAL A 86 1.61 -5.11 -4.57
CA VAL A 86 0.40 -4.46 -4.08
C VAL A 86 0.73 -3.00 -3.78
N LEU A 87 0.00 -2.09 -4.44
CA LEU A 87 0.07 -0.64 -4.26
C LEU A 87 -1.35 -0.13 -4.01
N ASP A 88 -1.71 0.00 -2.74
CA ASP A 88 -3.06 0.37 -2.31
C ASP A 88 -2.99 1.30 -1.08
N GLU A 89 -3.73 1.03 0.00
CA GLU A 89 -3.50 1.70 1.28
C GLU A 89 -2.05 1.51 1.77
N GLY A 90 -1.46 0.34 1.51
CA GLY A 90 -0.08 0.01 1.80
C GLY A 90 0.74 -0.32 0.56
N CYS A 91 1.96 -0.83 0.81
CA CYS A 91 2.86 -1.28 -0.24
C CYS A 91 3.52 -2.60 0.18
N ASN A 92 3.52 -3.61 -0.71
CA ASN A 92 4.22 -4.87 -0.50
C ASN A 92 4.60 -5.52 -1.84
N ALA A 93 5.56 -6.43 -1.80
CA ALA A 93 5.96 -7.25 -2.94
C ALA A 93 6.18 -8.71 -2.54
N THR A 94 5.85 -9.61 -3.46
CA THR A 94 6.16 -11.04 -3.40
C THR A 94 6.91 -11.45 -4.65
N ILE A 95 7.94 -12.28 -4.49
CA ILE A 95 8.75 -12.79 -5.59
C ILE A 95 9.08 -14.29 -5.37
N PRO A 96 9.12 -15.12 -6.42
CA PRO A 96 9.66 -16.47 -6.33
C PRO A 96 11.19 -16.42 -6.22
N MET A 97 11.75 -17.04 -5.19
CA MET A 97 13.20 -17.08 -4.97
C MET A 97 13.70 -18.52 -4.93
N THR A 98 14.92 -18.74 -5.40
CA THR A 98 15.60 -20.04 -5.25
C THR A 98 15.98 -20.24 -3.79
N LEU A 99 15.85 -21.46 -3.28
CA LEU A 99 16.25 -21.75 -1.89
C LEU A 99 17.74 -21.51 -1.64
N SER A 100 18.58 -21.56 -2.67
CA SER A 100 20.01 -21.21 -2.61
C SER A 100 20.27 -19.74 -2.32
N ASP A 101 19.36 -18.86 -2.73
CA ASP A 101 19.50 -17.40 -2.60
C ASP A 101 18.98 -16.93 -1.24
N LEU A 102 18.27 -17.81 -0.52
CA LEU A 102 17.79 -17.56 0.82
C LEU A 102 18.79 -18.02 1.87
N HIS A 103 18.80 -17.32 3.00
CA HIS A 103 19.55 -17.80 4.16
C HIS A 103 19.07 -19.22 4.55
N PRO A 104 19.97 -20.20 4.82
CA PRO A 104 19.60 -21.61 5.00
C PRO A 104 18.52 -21.86 6.08
N SER A 105 18.44 -21.01 7.10
CA SER A 105 17.40 -21.10 8.13
C SER A 105 15.98 -20.89 7.59
N LYS A 106 15.81 -20.17 6.47
CA LYS A 106 14.52 -19.93 5.83
C LYS A 106 14.06 -21.11 4.96
N GLY A 107 15.00 -21.86 4.38
CA GLY A 107 14.70 -23.03 3.55
C GLY A 107 14.47 -24.33 4.33
N ARG A 108 14.98 -24.44 5.57
CA ARG A 108 14.96 -25.68 6.36
C ARG A 108 13.56 -26.31 6.51
N ASN A 109 12.56 -25.49 6.87
CA ASN A 109 11.19 -26.00 7.07
C ASN A 109 10.58 -26.48 5.75
N ILE A 110 10.86 -25.77 4.65
CA ILE A 110 10.36 -26.12 3.32
C ILE A 110 10.97 -27.46 2.90
N LEU A 111 12.29 -27.61 2.98
CA LEU A 111 13.00 -28.84 2.63
C LEU A 111 12.63 -30.04 3.52
N SER A 112 12.24 -29.79 4.77
CA SER A 112 11.76 -30.86 5.66
C SER A 112 10.39 -31.42 5.25
N GLN A 113 9.58 -30.62 4.57
CA GLN A 113 8.25 -31.01 4.09
C GLN A 113 8.29 -31.47 2.63
N GLU A 114 9.14 -30.84 1.82
CA GLU A 114 9.34 -31.13 0.40
C GLU A 114 10.83 -31.09 0.07
N SER A 115 11.48 -32.25 0.15
CA SER A 115 12.94 -32.38 -0.04
C SER A 115 13.43 -32.00 -1.44
N THR A 116 12.55 -31.99 -2.44
CA THR A 116 12.88 -31.66 -3.83
C THR A 116 12.59 -30.19 -4.19
N ALA A 117 12.11 -29.39 -3.24
CA ALA A 117 11.80 -27.99 -3.49
C ALA A 117 13.06 -27.21 -3.92
N ALA A 118 13.00 -26.59 -5.11
CA ALA A 118 14.06 -25.72 -5.61
C ALA A 118 13.78 -24.23 -5.31
N GLN A 119 12.50 -23.85 -5.26
CA GLN A 119 12.07 -22.46 -5.11
C GLN A 119 10.96 -22.31 -4.08
N THR A 120 10.77 -21.09 -3.59
CA THR A 120 9.66 -20.73 -2.72
C THR A 120 9.18 -19.30 -3.01
N LEU A 121 7.93 -19.00 -2.64
CA LEU A 121 7.41 -17.64 -2.71
C LEU A 121 7.80 -16.89 -1.43
N VAL A 122 8.39 -15.72 -1.61
CA VAL A 122 8.78 -14.86 -0.50
C VAL A 122 7.91 -13.61 -0.52
N SER A 123 7.07 -13.45 0.50
CA SER A 123 6.48 -12.15 0.82
C SER A 123 7.54 -11.32 1.51
N THR A 124 7.96 -10.24 0.87
CA THR A 124 9.16 -9.50 1.26
C THR A 124 8.93 -8.58 2.45
N GLU A 125 7.70 -8.07 2.61
CA GLU A 125 7.38 -7.01 3.57
C GLU A 125 8.42 -5.87 3.49
N TRP A 126 8.82 -5.52 2.26
CA TRP A 126 9.94 -4.62 1.95
C TRP A 126 9.82 -3.20 2.51
N THR A 127 8.67 -2.85 3.10
CA THR A 127 8.45 -1.56 3.72
C THR A 127 8.88 -1.49 5.19
N LEU A 128 9.16 -2.63 5.82
CA LEU A 128 9.54 -2.72 7.23
C LEU A 128 10.83 -1.96 7.53
N HIS A 129 10.95 -1.49 8.78
CA HIS A 129 12.13 -0.78 9.29
C HIS A 129 13.47 -1.41 8.91
N SER A 130 13.58 -2.74 8.99
CA SER A 130 14.81 -3.46 8.70
C SER A 130 15.32 -3.27 7.28
N ALA A 131 14.43 -2.93 6.34
CA ALA A 131 14.75 -2.64 4.94
C ALA A 131 14.93 -1.13 4.66
N SER A 132 14.83 -0.26 5.67
CA SER A 132 14.81 1.19 5.49
C SER A 132 16.19 1.88 5.47
N ALA A 133 17.28 1.13 5.69
CA ALA A 133 18.63 1.70 5.75
C ALA A 133 19.00 2.55 4.51
N PRO A 134 18.71 2.13 3.26
CA PRO A 134 19.00 2.93 2.08
C PRO A 134 18.30 4.30 2.05
N LEU A 135 17.11 4.41 2.65
CA LEU A 135 16.39 5.69 2.71
C LEU A 135 17.15 6.73 3.56
N ARG A 136 17.86 6.27 4.59
CA ARG A 136 18.66 7.11 5.48
C ARG A 136 20.03 7.40 4.90
N GLU A 137 20.72 6.36 4.44
CA GLU A 137 22.08 6.45 3.91
C GLU A 137 22.17 7.36 2.68
N HIS A 138 21.11 7.39 1.86
CA HIS A 138 21.04 8.26 0.68
C HIS A 138 20.29 9.58 0.92
N GLY A 139 19.96 9.93 2.17
CA GLY A 139 19.31 11.22 2.48
C GLY A 139 17.94 11.40 1.83
N ILE A 140 17.20 10.32 1.61
CA ILE A 140 15.91 10.32 0.92
C ILE A 140 14.79 10.85 1.84
N LEU A 141 14.93 10.65 3.16
CA LEU A 141 13.95 11.10 4.15
C LEU A 141 14.00 12.63 4.33
N THR A 142 12.86 13.28 4.12
CA THR A 142 12.69 14.71 4.37
C THR A 142 12.19 14.99 5.79
N LYS A 143 12.23 16.25 6.21
CA LYS A 143 11.62 16.68 7.50
C LYS A 143 10.14 16.33 7.60
N TRP A 144 9.41 16.34 6.48
CA TRP A 144 7.98 16.01 6.44
C TRP A 144 7.72 14.50 6.57
N ASP A 145 8.59 13.67 6.00
CA ASP A 145 8.54 12.21 6.18
C ASP A 145 8.78 11.84 7.65
N LEU A 146 9.75 12.49 8.30
CA LEU A 146 10.03 12.29 9.72
C LEU A 146 8.87 12.75 10.62
N GLN A 147 8.23 13.86 10.26
CA GLN A 147 7.04 14.36 10.97
C GLN A 147 5.85 13.39 10.83
N LEU A 148 5.64 12.84 9.63
CA LEU A 148 4.61 11.83 9.38
C LEU A 148 4.88 10.55 10.19
N ASP A 149 6.11 10.05 10.14
CA ASP A 149 6.52 8.84 10.85
C ASP A 149 6.31 8.98 12.37
N ALA A 150 6.77 10.10 12.96
CA ALA A 150 6.63 10.38 14.39
C ALA A 150 5.17 10.47 14.88
N ARG A 151 4.24 10.83 13.99
CA ARG A 151 2.80 10.95 14.28
C ARG A 151 2.00 9.72 13.83
N SER A 152 2.66 8.74 13.22
CA SER A 152 2.01 7.49 12.83
C SER A 152 1.66 6.65 14.07
N ALA A 153 0.79 5.65 13.90
CA ALA A 153 0.41 4.78 15.01
C ALA A 153 1.59 3.98 15.58
N ARG A 154 2.65 3.75 14.79
CA ARG A 154 3.82 2.96 15.16
C ARG A 154 5.07 3.59 14.54
N PRO A 155 5.64 4.64 15.16
CA PRO A 155 6.82 5.31 14.62
C PRO A 155 7.97 4.36 14.34
N GLY A 156 8.61 4.54 13.20
CA GLY A 156 9.70 3.74 12.66
C GLY A 156 9.27 2.39 12.07
N PHE A 157 7.99 1.99 12.12
CA PHE A 157 7.60 0.62 11.77
C PHE A 157 7.75 0.34 10.27
N GLN A 158 7.24 1.22 9.40
CA GLN A 158 7.26 1.03 7.95
C GLN A 158 7.65 2.30 7.17
N PRO A 159 8.92 2.73 7.24
CA PRO A 159 9.35 4.02 6.68
C PRO A 159 9.06 4.18 5.18
N LEU A 160 9.25 3.12 4.37
CA LEU A 160 8.94 3.18 2.94
C LEU A 160 7.43 3.30 2.70
N GLU A 161 6.61 2.61 3.51
CA GLU A 161 5.15 2.69 3.36
C GLU A 161 4.61 4.08 3.66
N TYR A 162 5.19 4.81 4.61
CA TYR A 162 4.80 6.20 4.87
C TYR A 162 5.06 7.12 3.68
N MET A 163 6.01 6.76 2.81
CA MET A 163 6.34 7.51 1.61
C MET A 163 5.58 7.05 0.35
N THR A 164 5.06 5.82 0.33
CA THR A 164 4.51 5.22 -0.91
C THR A 164 3.07 4.69 -0.78
N GLY A 165 2.59 4.43 0.43
CA GLY A 165 1.26 3.88 0.67
C GLY A 165 0.16 4.92 0.45
N GLY A 166 -0.92 4.54 -0.20
CA GLY A 166 -2.06 5.40 -0.49
C GLY A 166 -2.74 5.92 0.78
N ARG A 167 -2.59 5.26 1.92
CA ARG A 167 -3.03 5.77 3.23
C ARG A 167 -2.29 7.04 3.66
N TYR A 168 -1.03 7.17 3.25
CA TYR A 168 -0.08 8.16 3.78
C TYR A 168 0.24 9.29 2.81
N ILE A 169 0.12 9.06 1.49
CA ILE A 169 0.39 10.07 0.45
C ILE A 169 -0.39 11.36 0.70
N GLY A 170 -1.69 11.26 0.99
CA GLY A 170 -2.53 12.42 1.26
C GLY A 170 -2.12 13.19 2.52
N GLU A 171 -1.73 12.48 3.59
CA GLU A 171 -1.25 13.12 4.82
C GLU A 171 0.11 13.79 4.61
N LEU A 172 1.01 13.18 3.85
CA LEU A 172 2.29 13.79 3.51
C LEU A 172 2.09 15.08 2.70
N ILE A 173 1.21 15.08 1.71
CA ILE A 173 0.84 16.29 0.94
C ILE A 173 0.26 17.35 1.88
N ARG A 174 -0.62 16.96 2.80
CA ARG A 174 -1.20 17.88 3.78
C ARG A 174 -0.13 18.54 4.65
N ILE A 175 0.80 17.75 5.18
CA ILE A 175 1.91 18.25 6.02
C ILE A 175 2.76 19.26 5.26
N ILE A 176 3.11 18.96 4.00
CA ILE A 176 3.92 19.87 3.16
C ILE A 176 3.13 21.14 2.81
N CYS A 177 1.85 21.01 2.43
CA CYS A 177 1.00 22.17 2.13
C CYS A 177 0.83 23.09 3.34
N ASN A 178 0.56 22.52 4.52
CA ASN A 178 0.43 23.29 5.75
C ASN A 178 1.72 24.05 6.07
N ASP A 179 2.88 23.38 6.01
CA ASP A 179 4.19 24.01 6.22
C ASP A 179 4.47 25.13 5.22
N TYR A 180 4.20 24.91 3.93
CA TYR A 180 4.38 25.93 2.89
C TYR A 180 3.44 27.12 3.11
N PHE A 181 2.17 26.89 3.41
CA PHE A 181 1.17 27.95 3.49
C PHE A 181 1.41 28.82 4.74
N VAL A 182 1.76 28.20 5.87
CA VAL A 182 2.02 28.92 7.12
C VAL A 182 3.38 29.61 7.09
N ASN A 183 4.45 28.89 6.72
CA ASN A 183 5.82 29.38 6.92
C ASN A 183 6.41 30.09 5.70
N VAL A 184 5.82 29.93 4.50
CA VAL A 184 6.30 30.58 3.28
C VAL A 184 5.32 31.62 2.77
N LEU A 185 4.01 31.31 2.74
CA LEU A 185 2.97 32.27 2.32
C LEU A 185 2.45 33.15 3.45
N ASP A 186 2.90 32.93 4.69
CA ASP A 186 2.48 33.67 5.89
C ASP A 186 0.95 33.65 6.14
N ILE A 187 0.30 32.56 5.75
CA ILE A 187 -1.13 32.35 5.99
C ILE A 187 -1.29 31.63 7.33
N ALA A 188 -1.78 32.35 8.35
CA ALA A 188 -1.99 31.75 9.67
C ALA A 188 -2.89 30.50 9.60
N GLU A 189 -2.51 29.44 10.31
CA GLU A 189 -3.17 28.13 10.24
C GLU A 189 -4.69 28.17 10.50
N LYS A 190 -5.14 29.09 11.36
CA LYS A 190 -6.57 29.31 11.65
C LYS A 190 -7.42 29.71 10.43
N TYR A 191 -6.79 30.21 9.38
CA TYR A 191 -7.44 30.59 8.12
C TYR A 191 -7.39 29.47 7.08
N LEU A 192 -6.62 28.40 7.33
CA LEU A 192 -6.54 27.27 6.41
C LEU A 192 -7.83 26.43 6.45
N PRO A 193 -8.18 25.80 5.33
CA PRO A 193 -9.32 24.92 5.26
C PRO A 193 -9.05 23.65 6.08
N ALA A 194 -10.08 23.12 6.73
CA ALA A 194 -9.97 21.94 7.62
C ALA A 194 -9.16 20.77 7.03
N PRO A 195 -9.24 20.43 5.73
CA PRO A 195 -8.44 19.35 5.14
C PRO A 195 -6.93 19.56 5.16
N LEU A 196 -6.46 20.81 5.21
CA LEU A 196 -5.04 21.14 5.32
C LEU A 196 -4.55 21.13 6.77
N VAL A 197 -5.46 21.13 7.74
CA VAL A 197 -5.13 21.19 9.17
C VAL A 197 -5.33 19.83 9.85
N GLN A 198 -6.44 19.16 9.55
CA GLN A 198 -6.83 17.91 10.19
C GLN A 198 -6.00 16.73 9.65
N PRO A 199 -5.33 15.96 10.53
CA PRO A 199 -4.61 14.76 10.12
C PRO A 199 -5.49 13.79 9.33
N TYR A 200 -4.96 13.25 8.23
CA TYR A 200 -5.59 12.28 7.33
C TYR A 200 -6.91 12.75 6.67
N ALA A 201 -7.23 14.05 6.73
CA ALA A 201 -8.42 14.58 6.07
C ALA A 201 -8.27 14.69 4.53
N LEU A 202 -7.04 14.83 4.05
CA LEU A 202 -6.73 14.85 2.63
C LEU A 202 -6.51 13.41 2.13
N ARG A 203 -7.51 12.83 1.46
CA ARG A 203 -7.46 11.44 0.99
C ARG A 203 -6.82 11.32 -0.40
N THR A 204 -6.32 10.14 -0.76
CA THR A 204 -5.63 9.94 -2.03
C THR A 204 -6.56 10.09 -3.25
N GLU A 205 -7.85 9.76 -3.12
CA GLU A 205 -8.83 9.93 -4.21
C GLU A 205 -9.04 11.39 -4.57
N THR A 206 -9.04 12.26 -3.55
CA THR A 206 -9.03 13.72 -3.72
C THR A 206 -7.84 14.14 -4.57
N ILE A 207 -6.63 13.69 -4.21
CA ILE A 207 -5.40 14.10 -4.87
C ILE A 207 -5.35 13.64 -6.33
N ILE A 208 -5.72 12.38 -6.58
CA ILE A 208 -5.80 11.83 -7.94
C ILE A 208 -6.74 12.69 -8.79
N SER A 209 -7.89 13.08 -8.24
CA SER A 209 -8.84 13.91 -8.96
C SER A 209 -8.24 15.28 -9.32
N ILE A 210 -7.50 15.91 -8.40
CA ILE A 210 -6.83 17.22 -8.63
C ILE A 210 -5.80 17.13 -9.74
N ILE A 211 -4.97 16.08 -9.72
CA ILE A 211 -3.83 15.92 -10.64
C ILE A 211 -4.30 15.44 -12.02
N SER A 212 -5.12 14.38 -12.07
CA SER A 212 -5.54 13.75 -13.32
C SER A 212 -6.42 14.64 -14.19
N ALA A 213 -7.14 15.59 -13.59
CA ALA A 213 -8.00 16.48 -14.34
C ALA A 213 -7.21 17.50 -15.20
N GLN A 214 -5.91 17.68 -14.94
CA GLN A 214 -5.01 18.59 -15.68
C GLN A 214 -5.63 19.98 -15.95
N LEU A 215 -6.49 20.45 -15.04
CA LEU A 215 -7.30 21.66 -15.27
C LEU A 215 -6.39 22.89 -15.38
N PRO A 216 -6.75 23.89 -16.21
CA PRO A 216 -6.13 25.21 -16.10
C PRO A 216 -6.22 25.74 -14.65
N LEU A 217 -5.22 26.49 -14.20
CA LEU A 217 -5.13 26.89 -12.78
C LEU A 217 -6.33 27.73 -12.31
N GLN A 218 -6.89 28.55 -13.20
CA GLN A 218 -8.10 29.33 -12.93
C GLN A 218 -9.29 28.39 -12.68
N THR A 219 -9.43 27.36 -13.51
CA THR A 219 -10.48 26.34 -13.35
C THR A 219 -10.27 25.53 -12.08
N LEU A 220 -9.02 25.16 -11.76
CA LEU A 220 -8.72 24.46 -10.51
C LEU A 220 -9.11 25.29 -9.28
N ALA A 221 -8.67 26.55 -9.21
CA ALA A 221 -9.01 27.43 -8.10
C ALA A 221 -10.53 27.62 -7.98
N HIS A 222 -11.22 27.82 -9.11
CA HIS A 222 -12.68 27.87 -9.15
C HIS A 222 -13.31 26.57 -8.64
N THR A 223 -12.89 25.42 -9.14
CA THR A 223 -13.40 24.11 -8.68
C THR A 223 -13.20 23.95 -7.18
N LEU A 224 -12.00 24.20 -6.65
CA LEU A 224 -11.70 24.07 -5.22
C LEU A 224 -12.57 24.98 -4.33
N ASN A 225 -12.95 26.17 -4.82
CA ASN A 225 -13.86 27.08 -4.12
C ASN A 225 -15.34 26.67 -4.22
N HIS A 226 -15.74 25.99 -5.30
CA HIS A 226 -17.16 25.77 -5.65
C HIS A 226 -17.61 24.30 -5.61
N VAL A 227 -16.83 23.38 -5.03
CA VAL A 227 -17.30 22.00 -4.80
C VAL A 227 -18.44 22.02 -3.76
N GLN A 228 -19.67 22.20 -4.24
CA GLN A 228 -20.89 21.94 -3.48
C GLN A 228 -21.18 20.44 -3.44
N THR A 229 -21.64 19.98 -2.28
CA THR A 229 -22.18 18.65 -2.01
C THR A 229 -23.28 18.27 -2.98
N THR A 230 -22.98 17.44 -3.98
CA THR A 230 -24.00 16.69 -4.72
C THR A 230 -23.92 15.22 -4.30
N THR A 231 -24.40 14.93 -3.10
CA THR A 231 -24.80 13.56 -2.72
C THR A 231 -26.13 13.24 -3.38
N ALA A 232 -26.07 12.65 -4.57
CA ALA A 232 -27.13 11.81 -5.13
C ALA A 232 -26.54 10.92 -6.23
N GLY A 233 -25.92 9.80 -5.85
CA GLY A 233 -25.54 8.72 -6.78
C GLY A 233 -24.05 8.41 -6.87
N GLY A 234 -23.59 7.47 -6.03
CA GLY A 234 -22.66 6.40 -6.45
C GLY A 234 -21.18 6.70 -6.72
N GLY A 235 -20.68 7.92 -6.66
CA GLY A 235 -19.25 8.19 -6.85
C GLY A 235 -18.77 9.41 -6.08
N ASN A 236 -17.90 9.19 -5.08
CA ASN A 236 -17.24 10.24 -4.30
C ASN A 236 -16.37 11.11 -5.22
N ARG A 237 -16.91 12.23 -5.74
CA ARG A 237 -16.15 13.27 -6.45
C ARG A 237 -15.90 14.50 -5.58
N ASN A 238 -15.79 14.31 -4.27
CA ASN A 238 -15.51 15.40 -3.35
C ASN A 238 -14.00 15.60 -3.29
N PHE A 239 -13.50 16.66 -3.94
CA PHE A 239 -12.10 17.05 -3.86
C PHE A 239 -11.70 17.42 -2.43
N LEU A 240 -12.58 18.00 -1.63
CA LEU A 240 -12.35 18.27 -0.21
C LEU A 240 -13.67 18.03 0.52
N PRO A 241 -13.69 17.68 1.82
CA PRO A 241 -14.93 17.72 2.58
C PRO A 241 -15.55 19.12 2.48
N PRO A 242 -16.88 19.19 2.41
CA PRO A 242 -17.58 20.45 2.24
C PRO A 242 -17.37 21.38 3.44
N PRO A 243 -17.69 22.69 3.30
CA PRO A 243 -17.55 23.71 4.34
C PRO A 243 -18.08 23.26 5.72
N PRO A 244 -17.58 23.85 6.83
CA PRO A 244 -17.18 25.25 6.91
C PRO A 244 -15.67 25.46 6.73
N TYR A 245 -15.30 26.22 5.70
CA TYR A 245 -14.03 26.94 5.74
C TYR A 245 -14.16 28.12 6.72
N PRO A 246 -13.06 28.61 7.32
CA PRO A 246 -13.08 29.92 7.97
C PRO A 246 -13.66 30.95 6.98
N ALA A 247 -14.40 31.95 7.48
CA ALA A 247 -15.08 32.95 6.63
C ALA A 247 -14.15 33.69 5.65
N GLU A 248 -12.84 33.58 5.84
CA GLU A 248 -11.78 34.27 5.09
C GLU A 248 -11.00 33.36 4.12
N TRP A 249 -11.23 32.04 4.06
CA TRP A 249 -10.48 31.19 3.13
C TRP A 249 -11.06 31.24 1.70
N SER A 250 -10.18 31.46 0.73
CA SER A 250 -10.48 31.21 -0.68
C SER A 250 -9.25 30.69 -1.40
N TRP A 251 -9.44 29.71 -2.27
CA TRP A 251 -8.39 29.20 -3.14
C TRP A 251 -8.08 30.24 -4.23
N THR A 252 -6.87 30.79 -4.16
CA THR A 252 -6.26 31.60 -5.20
C THR A 252 -5.58 30.71 -6.25
N ILE A 253 -5.20 31.29 -7.39
CA ILE A 253 -4.36 30.60 -8.39
C ILE A 253 -3.05 30.11 -7.75
N GLU A 254 -2.44 30.91 -6.88
CA GLU A 254 -1.18 30.59 -6.22
C GLU A 254 -1.31 29.39 -5.27
N THR A 255 -2.28 29.43 -4.35
CA THR A 255 -2.52 28.34 -3.38
C THR A 255 -2.98 27.05 -4.08
N ALA A 256 -3.83 27.16 -5.11
CA ALA A 256 -4.25 26.02 -5.92
C ALA A 256 -3.07 25.41 -6.70
N ASN A 257 -2.19 26.25 -7.26
CA ASN A 257 -0.97 25.77 -7.93
C ASN A 257 -0.03 25.09 -6.94
N ALA A 258 0.21 25.69 -5.77
CA ALA A 258 1.05 25.11 -4.74
C ALA A 258 0.55 23.70 -4.31
N LEU A 259 -0.75 23.54 -4.09
CA LEU A 259 -1.35 22.23 -3.80
C LEU A 259 -1.06 21.21 -4.92
N ARG A 260 -1.24 21.61 -6.19
CA ARG A 260 -0.99 20.74 -7.35
C ARG A 260 0.48 20.34 -7.44
N GLU A 261 1.39 21.29 -7.38
CA GLU A 261 2.84 21.06 -7.51
C GLU A 261 3.36 20.16 -6.38
N ILE A 262 2.95 20.43 -5.13
CA ILE A 262 3.30 19.58 -3.98
C ILE A 262 2.77 18.16 -4.19
N ALA A 263 1.51 18.03 -4.62
CA ALA A 263 0.90 16.73 -4.83
C ALA A 263 1.58 15.93 -5.96
N GLN A 264 1.94 16.60 -7.06
CA GLN A 264 2.71 15.99 -8.15
C GLN A 264 4.10 15.57 -7.69
N ALA A 265 4.82 16.44 -6.96
CA ALA A 265 6.15 16.13 -6.44
C ALA A 265 6.13 14.90 -5.51
N VAL A 266 5.14 14.82 -4.60
CA VAL A 266 4.96 13.65 -3.73
C VAL A 266 4.68 12.40 -4.54
N GLN A 267 3.73 12.44 -5.49
CA GLN A 267 3.38 11.27 -6.29
C GLN A 267 4.53 10.78 -7.16
N THR A 268 5.23 11.68 -7.85
CA THR A 268 6.41 11.35 -8.66
C THR A 268 7.49 10.71 -7.81
N ARG A 269 7.75 11.26 -6.61
CA ARG A 269 8.70 10.67 -5.66
C ARG A 269 8.26 9.29 -5.19
N SER A 270 7.00 9.12 -4.79
CA SER A 270 6.45 7.83 -4.35
C SER A 270 6.58 6.77 -5.45
N ALA A 271 6.23 7.12 -6.69
CA ALA A 271 6.37 6.22 -7.84
C ALA A 271 7.84 5.86 -8.11
N ALA A 272 8.75 6.83 -8.03
CA ALA A 272 10.18 6.59 -8.21
C ALA A 272 10.75 5.66 -7.14
N LEU A 273 10.33 5.80 -5.88
CA LEU A 273 10.76 4.92 -4.78
C LEU A 273 10.27 3.49 -4.98
N VAL A 274 9.00 3.32 -5.36
CA VAL A 274 8.45 1.99 -5.67
C VAL A 274 9.17 1.37 -6.87
N ALA A 275 9.44 2.15 -7.92
CA ALA A 275 10.18 1.68 -9.08
C ALA A 275 11.61 1.26 -8.72
N ALA A 276 12.31 2.06 -7.91
CA ALA A 276 13.66 1.73 -7.43
C ALA A 276 13.67 0.44 -6.60
N ALA A 277 12.72 0.28 -5.67
CA ALA A 277 12.57 -0.93 -4.87
C ALA A 277 12.24 -2.15 -5.74
N THR A 278 11.37 -1.98 -6.73
CA THR A 278 10.99 -3.03 -7.69
C THR A 278 12.19 -3.52 -8.49
N VAL A 279 12.92 -2.58 -9.10
CA VAL A 279 14.12 -2.89 -9.90
C VAL A 279 15.22 -3.50 -9.04
N GLY A 280 15.43 -2.97 -7.82
CA GLY A 280 16.38 -3.53 -6.86
C GLY A 280 16.06 -4.96 -6.46
N LEU A 281 14.78 -5.26 -6.18
CA LEU A 281 14.34 -6.61 -5.83
C LEU A 281 14.47 -7.58 -7.01
N LEU A 282 14.08 -7.17 -8.22
CA LEU A 282 14.29 -7.96 -9.43
C LEU A 282 15.78 -8.26 -9.66
N ALA A 283 16.64 -7.26 -9.49
CA ALA A 283 18.09 -7.42 -9.65
C ALA A 283 18.68 -8.37 -8.59
N SER A 284 18.24 -8.25 -7.34
CA SER A 284 18.66 -9.14 -6.25
C SER A 284 18.23 -10.60 -6.45
N ASN A 285 17.21 -10.83 -7.28
CA ASN A 285 16.69 -12.15 -7.63
C ASN A 285 17.11 -12.59 -9.05
N HIS A 286 18.12 -11.94 -9.65
CA HIS A 286 18.65 -12.28 -10.97
C HIS A 286 17.63 -12.20 -12.13
N GLU A 287 16.51 -11.51 -11.94
CA GLU A 287 15.50 -11.28 -12.99
C GLU A 287 15.93 -10.18 -13.97
N VAL A 288 16.74 -9.23 -13.51
CA VAL A 288 17.33 -8.15 -14.32
C VAL A 288 18.80 -7.94 -13.96
N SER A 289 19.58 -7.41 -14.90
CA SER A 289 20.97 -7.00 -14.65
C SER A 289 21.07 -5.48 -14.67
N LEU A 290 21.57 -4.90 -13.58
CA LEU A 290 21.85 -3.47 -13.50
C LEU A 290 23.22 -3.17 -14.11
N ARG A 291 23.29 -2.16 -14.97
CA ARG A 291 24.56 -1.66 -15.50
C ARG A 291 24.91 -0.37 -14.80
N ASP A 292 26.19 -0.21 -14.44
CA ASP A 292 26.69 1.07 -13.98
C ASP A 292 26.65 2.06 -15.17
N PRO A 293 25.89 3.17 -15.08
CA PRO A 293 25.84 4.17 -16.14
C PRO A 293 27.20 4.83 -16.43
N ASN A 294 28.16 4.73 -15.50
CA ASN A 294 29.52 5.25 -15.67
C ASN A 294 30.53 4.19 -16.14
N ALA A 295 30.12 2.93 -16.28
CA ALA A 295 31.00 1.90 -16.82
C ALA A 295 31.17 2.07 -18.34
N PRO A 296 32.40 1.96 -18.87
CA PRO A 296 32.61 1.97 -20.31
C PRO A 296 31.81 0.84 -20.96
N SER A 297 31.14 1.13 -22.07
CA SER A 297 30.30 0.18 -22.80
C SER A 297 31.15 -0.91 -23.45
N SER A 298 31.51 -1.95 -22.70
CA SER A 298 32.07 -3.17 -23.26
C SER A 298 30.95 -3.98 -23.91
N PHE A 299 30.63 -3.67 -25.16
CA PHE A 299 29.87 -4.59 -26.01
C PHE A 299 30.76 -5.81 -26.31
N SER A 300 30.62 -6.88 -25.53
CA SER A 300 31.01 -8.22 -25.96
C SER A 300 29.78 -8.86 -26.62
N SER A 301 29.88 -9.12 -27.92
CA SER A 301 28.86 -9.74 -28.76
C SER A 301 28.79 -11.26 -28.61
N SER A 302 29.16 -11.82 -27.46
CA SER A 302 29.20 -13.27 -27.24
C SER A 302 28.64 -13.68 -25.89
N GLN A 303 27.32 -13.59 -25.72
CA GLN A 303 26.58 -14.33 -24.68
C GLN A 303 25.06 -14.30 -24.93
N PHE A 304 24.65 -14.80 -26.09
CA PHE A 304 23.30 -15.33 -26.28
C PHE A 304 23.43 -16.78 -26.76
N SER A 305 23.90 -17.64 -25.85
CA SER A 305 23.68 -19.07 -25.94
C SER A 305 22.68 -19.42 -24.86
N ILE A 306 21.40 -19.46 -25.24
CA ILE A 306 20.37 -20.13 -24.45
C ILE A 306 20.65 -21.62 -24.62
N GLU A 307 21.48 -22.19 -23.75
CA GLU A 307 21.46 -23.64 -23.56
C GLU A 307 20.25 -23.98 -22.71
N THR A 308 19.21 -24.39 -23.40
CA THR A 308 18.06 -25.10 -22.87
C THR A 308 18.54 -26.41 -22.24
N GLN A 309 18.62 -26.48 -20.92
CA GLN A 309 18.58 -27.77 -20.21
C GLN A 309 17.43 -27.73 -19.22
N PHE A 310 16.28 -28.21 -19.69
CA PHE A 310 15.23 -28.77 -18.85
C PHE A 310 15.66 -30.18 -18.44
N LEU A 311 15.81 -30.39 -17.13
CA LEU A 311 15.45 -31.62 -16.43
C LEU A 311 14.83 -31.22 -15.09
#